data_AF-A0A948IZZ2-F1
#
_entry.id   AF-A0A948IZZ2-F1
#
_cell.length_a   1.000
_cell.length_b   1.000
_cell.length_c   1.000
_cell.angle_alpha   90.00
_cell.angle_beta   90.00
_cell.angle_gamma   90.00
#
_symmetry.space_group_name_H-M   'P 1'
#
loop_
_entity.id
_entity.type
_entity.pdbx_description
1 polymer ?
#
loop_
_entity_poly.entity_id
_entity_poly.type
_entity_poly.pdbx_seq_one_letter_code
_entity_poly.pdbx_strand_id
1 'polypeptide(L)'
;MSHLQRRHLLLAATALPLGANAHHGWSSFDPERPLYLEGTVRKVRWQNPHAELDLELPAGLKLPPDLAQRPLPAQTAPVDGKALLTKTVLPTRKDKVWEIELAPLTRMHAWQVQEVNPGASLSVVGFTLREEKGEAVLRAEYLFVDGKTYALRSSPA
;
A
#
# COMPACT_ATOMS: atom_id res chain seq x y z
N MET A 1 38.68 20.65 56.16
CA MET A 1 38.34 19.46 55.35
C MET A 1 36.88 19.60 54.93
N SER A 2 36.62 20.09 53.72
CA SER A 2 35.27 20.25 53.17
C SER A 2 35.08 19.19 52.08
N HIS A 3 34.13 18.28 52.29
CA HIS A 3 33.83 17.18 51.37
C HIS A 3 33.04 17.71 50.16
N LEU A 4 33.62 17.62 48.96
CA LEU A 4 32.90 17.79 47.70
C LEU A 4 31.94 16.62 47.50
N GLN A 5 30.63 16.87 47.55
CA GLN A 5 29.63 15.90 47.09
C GLN A 5 29.71 15.74 45.56
N ARG A 6 30.15 14.56 45.10
CA ARG A 6 30.03 14.13 43.70
C ARG A 6 28.55 13.91 43.40
N ARG A 7 27.94 14.84 42.65
CA ARG A 7 26.63 14.65 42.03
C ARG A 7 26.81 13.82 40.77
N HIS A 8 26.40 12.56 40.83
CA HIS A 8 26.25 11.71 39.65
C HIS A 8 25.05 12.23 38.85
N LEU A 9 25.30 12.86 37.70
CA LEU A 9 24.27 13.12 36.70
C LEU A 9 24.02 11.80 35.95
N LEU A 10 22.85 11.21 36.15
CA LEU A 10 22.31 10.17 35.28
C LEU A 10 21.79 10.84 34.00
N LEU A 11 22.48 10.63 32.87
CA LEU A 11 21.91 10.90 31.54
C LEU A 11 20.89 9.81 31.23
N ALA A 12 19.60 10.15 31.29
CA ALA A 12 18.55 9.35 30.68
C ALA A 12 18.53 9.65 29.17
N ALA A 13 19.02 8.71 28.36
CA ALA A 13 18.87 8.76 26.92
C ALA A 13 17.42 8.43 26.55
N THR A 14 16.62 9.44 26.23
CA THR A 14 15.31 9.26 25.61
C THR A 14 15.51 8.80 24.17
N ALA A 15 15.25 7.52 23.90
CA ALA A 15 15.11 7.04 22.54
C ALA A 15 13.86 7.70 21.91
N LEU A 16 14.08 8.67 21.02
CA LEU A 16 13.02 9.22 20.19
C LEU A 16 12.58 8.14 19.19
N PRO A 17 11.28 7.82 19.06
CA PRO A 17 10.82 6.94 18.00
C PRO A 17 11.01 7.65 16.66
N LEU A 18 12.05 7.28 15.92
CA LEU A 18 12.22 7.64 14.52
C LEU A 18 11.24 6.81 13.70
N GLY A 19 10.05 7.37 13.47
CA GLY A 19 9.02 6.70 12.68
C GLY A 19 7.77 7.56 12.56
N ALA A 20 7.93 8.82 12.17
CA ALA A 20 6.78 9.57 11.66
C ALA A 20 6.57 9.10 10.20
N ASN A 21 5.63 8.17 9.98
CA ASN A 21 5.17 7.80 8.65
C ASN A 21 4.58 9.06 8.01
N ALA A 22 5.17 9.52 6.92
CA ALA A 22 4.57 10.58 6.12
C ALA A 22 3.35 9.97 5.41
N HIS A 23 2.14 10.26 5.87
CA HIS A 23 0.93 9.85 5.17
C HIS A 23 0.82 10.68 3.88
N HIS A 24 0.98 10.03 2.73
CA HIS A 24 1.03 10.70 1.43
C HIS A 24 -0.35 11.23 1.03
N GLY A 25 -0.46 12.53 0.78
CA GLY A 25 -1.65 13.10 0.15
C GLY A 25 -1.87 12.50 -1.25
N TRP A 26 -3.12 12.40 -1.70
CA TRP A 26 -3.43 11.91 -3.06
C TRP A 26 -2.65 12.64 -4.16
N SER A 27 -2.40 13.94 -3.97
CA SER A 27 -1.62 14.74 -4.90
C SER A 27 -0.19 14.27 -5.12
N SER A 28 0.40 13.46 -4.22
CA SER A 28 1.78 12.95 -4.35
C SER A 28 1.90 11.79 -5.34
N PHE A 29 0.80 11.08 -5.59
CA PHE A 29 0.76 9.91 -6.46
C PHE A 29 0.63 10.31 -7.94
N ASP A 30 1.07 9.42 -8.83
CA ASP A 30 0.96 9.57 -10.28
C ASP A 30 -0.24 8.77 -10.83
N PRO A 31 -1.41 9.40 -11.05
CA PRO A 31 -2.59 8.70 -11.56
C PRO A 31 -2.46 8.28 -13.04
N GLU A 32 -1.48 8.80 -13.77
CA GLU A 32 -1.31 8.50 -15.21
C GLU A 32 -0.49 7.23 -15.45
N ARG A 33 0.18 6.71 -14.41
CA ARG A 33 1.04 5.54 -14.50
C ARG A 33 0.67 4.47 -13.47
N PRO A 34 -0.40 3.69 -13.72
CA PRO A 34 -0.74 2.57 -12.85
C PRO A 34 0.35 1.50 -12.86
N LEU A 35 0.64 0.96 -11.69
CA LEU A 35 1.59 -0.13 -11.48
C LEU A 35 0.87 -1.41 -11.07
N TYR A 36 1.39 -2.55 -11.55
CA TYR A 36 1.02 -3.87 -11.06
C TYR A 36 2.04 -4.36 -10.05
N LEU A 37 1.58 -4.78 -8.88
CA LEU A 37 2.38 -5.51 -7.89
C LEU A 37 1.66 -6.81 -7.53
N GLU A 38 2.43 -7.87 -7.28
CA GLU A 38 1.94 -9.16 -6.79
C GLU A 38 2.95 -9.70 -5.79
N GLY A 39 2.48 -10.35 -4.74
CA GLY A 39 3.38 -10.85 -3.71
C GLY A 39 2.71 -11.56 -2.54
N THR A 40 3.52 -11.78 -1.51
CA THR A 40 3.09 -12.35 -0.23
C THR A 40 3.03 -11.26 0.82
N VAL A 41 1.93 -11.21 1.56
CA VAL A 41 1.73 -10.24 2.64
C VAL A 41 2.62 -10.59 3.83
N ARG A 42 3.40 -9.62 4.32
CA ARG A 42 4.29 -9.79 5.47
C ARG A 42 3.70 -9.23 6.75
N LYS A 43 3.04 -8.09 6.66
CA LYS A 43 2.41 -7.40 7.79
C LYS A 43 1.13 -6.74 7.31
N VAL A 44 0.19 -6.59 8.22
CA VAL A 44 -1.08 -5.91 7.97
C VAL A 44 -1.36 -4.99 9.15
N ARG A 45 -1.84 -3.78 8.84
CA ARG A 45 -2.36 -2.82 9.80
C ARG A 45 -3.79 -2.51 9.40
N TRP A 46 -4.75 -3.22 9.99
CA TRP A 46 -6.18 -3.08 9.70
C TRP A 46 -6.85 -2.08 10.66
N GLN A 47 -6.45 -0.82 10.57
CA GLN A 47 -6.89 0.22 11.50
C GLN A 47 -7.24 1.53 10.77
N ASN A 48 -7.87 2.48 11.47
CA ASN A 48 -8.07 3.82 10.92
C ASN A 48 -6.74 4.60 10.90
N PRO A 49 -6.50 5.48 9.90
CA PRO A 49 -7.46 5.96 8.91
C PRO A 49 -7.65 5.05 7.70
N HIS A 50 -6.62 4.29 7.29
CA HIS A 50 -6.65 3.40 6.11
C HIS A 50 -6.02 2.07 6.50
N ALA A 51 -6.49 0.97 5.91
CA ALA A 51 -5.79 -0.30 6.05
C ALA A 51 -4.49 -0.27 5.21
N GLU A 52 -3.44 -0.86 5.74
CA GLU A 52 -2.14 -0.94 5.08
C GLU A 52 -1.58 -2.36 5.17
N LEU A 53 -0.73 -2.73 4.22
CA LEU A 53 0.04 -3.96 4.30
C LEU A 53 1.44 -3.84 3.70
N ASP A 54 2.37 -4.63 4.22
CA ASP A 54 3.68 -4.83 3.60
C ASP A 54 3.56 -6.00 2.61
N LEU A 55 3.75 -5.75 1.32
CA LEU A 55 3.74 -6.76 0.26
C LEU A 55 5.17 -7.08 -0.19
N GLU A 56 5.60 -8.33 0.01
CA GLU A 56 6.88 -8.78 -0.54
C GLU A 56 6.71 -9.35 -1.95
N LEU A 57 7.39 -8.72 -2.90
CA LEU A 57 7.36 -9.06 -4.32
C LEU A 57 8.34 -10.21 -4.63
N PRO A 58 8.00 -11.09 -5.59
CA PRO A 58 8.94 -12.06 -6.10
C PRO A 58 10.03 -11.38 -6.94
N ALA A 59 11.22 -11.98 -6.98
CA ALA A 59 12.35 -11.45 -7.77
C ALA A 59 12.05 -11.38 -9.29
N GLY A 60 11.11 -12.19 -9.77
CA GLY A 60 10.68 -12.25 -11.17
C GLY A 60 9.25 -11.78 -11.37
N LEU A 61 8.84 -10.67 -10.73
CA LEU A 61 7.53 -10.07 -10.96
C LEU A 61 7.30 -9.85 -12.47
N LYS A 62 6.13 -10.30 -12.95
CA LYS A 62 5.72 -10.18 -14.35
C LYS A 62 4.34 -9.56 -14.40
N LEU A 63 4.10 -8.80 -15.47
CA LEU A 63 2.77 -8.31 -15.77
C LEU A 63 1.93 -9.48 -16.30
N PRO A 64 0.78 -9.80 -15.70
CA PRO A 64 -0.07 -10.88 -16.19
C PRO A 64 -0.61 -10.55 -17.60
N PRO A 65 -0.53 -11.47 -18.56
CA PRO A 65 -0.99 -11.22 -19.93
C PRO A 65 -2.52 -11.02 -20.02
N ASP A 66 -3.25 -11.53 -19.04
CA ASP A 66 -4.71 -11.45 -18.90
C ASP A 66 -5.17 -10.19 -18.13
N LEU A 67 -4.26 -9.36 -17.61
CA LEU A 67 -4.59 -8.26 -16.70
C LEU A 67 -5.64 -7.32 -17.31
N ALA A 68 -5.47 -6.91 -18.56
CA ALA A 68 -6.38 -5.99 -19.24
C ALA A 68 -7.78 -6.56 -19.50
N GLN A 69 -7.98 -7.88 -19.34
CA GLN A 69 -9.25 -8.56 -19.54
C GLN A 69 -9.93 -8.95 -18.22
N ARG A 70 -9.30 -8.71 -17.07
CA ARG A 70 -9.88 -9.10 -15.78
C ARG A 70 -11.22 -8.39 -15.55
N PRO A 71 -12.25 -9.11 -15.05
CA PRO A 71 -13.53 -8.50 -14.71
C PRO A 71 -13.33 -7.54 -13.53
N LEU A 72 -13.91 -6.34 -13.66
CA LEU A 72 -13.88 -5.31 -12.65
C LEU A 72 -15.28 -5.07 -12.11
N PRO A 73 -15.47 -5.02 -10.78
CA PRO A 73 -16.79 -4.72 -10.22
C PRO A 73 -17.16 -3.27 -10.47
N ALA A 74 -18.46 -3.01 -10.60
CA ALA A 74 -18.98 -1.65 -10.75
C ALA A 74 -18.80 -0.87 -9.45
N GLN A 75 -18.42 0.40 -9.58
CA GLN A 75 -18.22 1.33 -8.49
C GLN A 75 -18.84 2.68 -8.82
N THR A 76 -19.16 3.50 -7.81
CA THR A 76 -19.89 4.75 -8.04
C THR A 76 -19.08 5.81 -8.79
N ALA A 77 -17.75 5.79 -8.67
CA ALA A 77 -16.89 6.64 -9.48
C ALA A 77 -16.80 6.13 -10.93
N PRO A 78 -16.83 7.03 -11.94
CA PRO A 78 -16.76 6.65 -13.35
C PRO A 78 -15.31 6.35 -13.77
N VAL A 79 -14.75 5.25 -13.27
CA VAL A 79 -13.39 4.82 -13.63
C VAL A 79 -13.44 3.97 -14.89
N ASP A 80 -12.70 4.37 -15.93
CA ASP A 80 -12.41 3.49 -17.07
C ASP A 80 -11.36 2.45 -16.67
N GLY A 81 -11.84 1.41 -15.99
CA GLY A 81 -10.98 0.36 -15.46
C GLY A 81 -10.25 -0.43 -16.55
N LYS A 82 -10.88 -0.63 -17.73
CA LYS A 82 -10.25 -1.34 -18.84
C LYS A 82 -9.07 -0.56 -19.40
N ALA A 83 -9.23 0.74 -19.63
CA ALA A 83 -8.12 1.58 -20.07
C ALA A 83 -7.01 1.63 -19.01
N LEU A 84 -7.36 1.69 -17.72
CA LEU A 84 -6.40 1.68 -16.62
C LEU A 84 -5.57 0.39 -16.57
N LEU A 85 -6.23 -0.78 -16.61
CA LEU A 85 -5.52 -2.07 -16.63
C LEU A 85 -4.65 -2.24 -17.88
N THR A 86 -5.08 -1.71 -19.03
CA THR A 86 -4.30 -1.72 -20.28
C THR A 86 -3.02 -0.87 -20.18
N LYS A 87 -3.08 0.27 -19.48
CA LYS A 87 -1.93 1.17 -19.25
C LYS A 87 -0.98 0.68 -18.15
N THR A 88 -1.35 -0.37 -17.41
CA THR A 88 -0.61 -0.80 -16.23
C THR A 88 0.76 -1.36 -16.61
N VAL A 89 1.79 -0.94 -15.89
CA VAL A 89 3.19 -1.36 -16.10
C VAL A 89 3.80 -1.93 -14.82
N LEU A 90 5.01 -2.47 -14.92
CA LEU A 90 5.81 -2.86 -13.75
C LEU A 90 6.55 -1.64 -13.16
N PRO A 91 6.85 -1.66 -11.84
CA PRO A 91 7.76 -0.69 -11.26
C PRO A 91 9.15 -0.75 -11.92
N THR A 92 9.86 0.37 -11.92
CA THR A 92 11.26 0.45 -12.39
C THR A 92 12.25 0.27 -11.24
N ARG A 93 11.83 0.55 -9.99
CA ARG A 93 12.60 0.26 -8.78
C ARG A 93 12.63 -1.23 -8.43
N LYS A 94 13.59 -1.61 -7.57
CA LYS A 94 13.91 -3.02 -7.24
C LYS A 94 13.65 -3.40 -5.78
N ASP A 95 12.96 -2.54 -5.05
CA ASP A 95 12.58 -2.79 -3.66
C ASP A 95 11.75 -4.08 -3.58
N LYS A 96 12.13 -4.94 -2.64
CA LYS A 96 11.47 -6.24 -2.44
C LYS A 96 10.16 -6.11 -1.68
N VAL A 97 10.04 -5.11 -0.80
CA VAL A 97 8.87 -4.91 0.05
C VAL A 97 8.30 -3.55 -0.27
N TRP A 98 7.00 -3.53 -0.50
CA TRP A 98 6.22 -2.32 -0.75
C TRP A 98 5.16 -2.16 0.32
N GLU A 99 4.97 -0.94 0.79
CA GLU A 99 3.78 -0.60 1.56
C GLU A 99 2.62 -0.39 0.58
N ILE A 100 1.52 -1.08 0.83
CA ILE A 100 0.29 -0.95 0.06
C ILE A 100 -0.72 -0.21 0.93
N GLU A 101 -1.05 1.02 0.53
CA GLU A 101 -2.15 1.78 1.10
C GLU A 101 -3.47 1.30 0.48
N LEU A 102 -4.31 0.63 1.26
CA LEU A 102 -5.67 0.26 0.84
C LEU A 102 -6.63 1.44 1.07
N ALA A 103 -7.91 1.22 0.76
CA ALA A 103 -8.93 2.21 1.04
C ALA A 103 -9.16 2.41 2.56
N PRO A 104 -9.79 3.53 2.96
CA PRO A 104 -10.31 3.68 4.31
C PRO A 104 -11.19 2.50 4.73
N LEU A 105 -11.16 2.14 6.01
CA LEU A 105 -11.91 0.98 6.54
C LEU A 105 -13.42 1.04 6.24
N THR A 106 -14.01 2.23 6.21
CA THR A 106 -15.41 2.42 5.83
C THR A 106 -15.70 1.93 4.41
N ARG A 107 -14.78 2.17 3.47
CA ARG A 107 -14.89 1.69 2.09
C ARG A 107 -14.59 0.20 1.99
N MET A 108 -13.58 -0.28 2.73
CA MET A 108 -13.29 -1.72 2.80
C MET A 108 -14.50 -2.50 3.32
N HIS A 109 -15.21 -1.96 4.33
CA HIS A 109 -16.45 -2.53 4.84
C HIS A 109 -17.59 -2.48 3.82
N ALA A 110 -17.76 -1.37 3.09
CA ALA A 110 -18.77 -1.26 2.03
C ALA A 110 -18.57 -2.31 0.92
N TRP A 111 -17.32 -2.64 0.60
CA TRP A 111 -16.94 -3.71 -0.32
C TRP A 111 -16.94 -5.11 0.31
N GLN A 112 -17.18 -5.22 1.62
CA GLN A 112 -17.08 -6.46 2.38
C GLN A 112 -15.74 -7.18 2.17
N VAL A 113 -14.66 -6.40 2.05
CA VAL A 113 -13.30 -6.94 1.96
C VAL A 113 -13.01 -7.66 3.26
N GLN A 114 -12.60 -8.92 3.15
CA GLN A 114 -12.15 -9.67 4.31
C GLN A 114 -10.77 -9.17 4.73
N GLU A 115 -10.51 -9.13 6.04
CA GLU A 115 -9.19 -8.77 6.52
C GLU A 115 -8.14 -9.73 5.96
N VAL A 116 -7.10 -9.17 5.37
CA VAL A 116 -6.00 -9.93 4.79
C VAL A 116 -5.07 -10.33 5.92
N ASN A 117 -4.67 -11.60 5.97
CA ASN A 117 -3.73 -12.09 6.97
C ASN A 117 -2.29 -12.13 6.41
N PRO A 118 -1.26 -11.96 7.26
CA PRO A 118 0.10 -12.28 6.87
C PRO A 118 0.21 -13.69 6.28
N GLY A 119 0.99 -13.82 5.20
CA GLY A 119 1.12 -15.05 4.42
C GLY A 119 0.14 -15.16 3.24
N ALA A 120 -0.90 -14.33 3.17
CA ALA A 120 -1.80 -14.30 2.02
C ALA A 120 -1.05 -13.88 0.74
N SER A 121 -1.45 -14.44 -0.39
CA SER A 121 -1.01 -14.00 -1.72
C SER A 121 -2.05 -13.09 -2.34
N LEU A 122 -1.62 -11.95 -2.86
CA LEU A 122 -2.51 -10.99 -3.53
C LEU A 122 -1.77 -10.27 -4.65
N SER A 123 -2.55 -9.63 -5.53
CA SER A 123 -2.04 -8.64 -6.46
C SER A 123 -2.84 -7.35 -6.35
N VAL A 124 -2.20 -6.25 -6.73
CA VAL A 124 -2.79 -4.92 -6.74
C VAL A 124 -2.44 -4.19 -8.01
N VAL A 125 -3.37 -3.39 -8.49
CA VAL A 125 -3.09 -2.30 -9.40
C VAL A 125 -3.34 -1.00 -8.68
N GLY A 126 -2.42 -0.06 -8.79
CA GLY A 126 -2.55 1.24 -8.14
C GLY A 126 -1.48 2.21 -8.55
N PHE A 127 -1.29 3.25 -7.75
CA PHE A 127 -0.42 4.37 -8.09
C PHE A 127 0.66 4.52 -7.04
N THR A 128 1.89 4.79 -7.49
CA THR A 128 2.99 5.14 -6.60
C THR A 128 3.31 6.63 -6.71
N LEU A 129 4.29 7.09 -5.93
CA LEU A 129 4.78 8.47 -5.97
C LEU A 129 5.32 8.81 -7.36
N ARG A 130 5.21 10.08 -7.76
CA ARG A 130 5.72 10.53 -9.07
C ARG A 130 7.17 10.10 -9.28
N GLU A 131 7.43 9.58 -10.48
CA GLU A 131 8.75 9.07 -10.88
C GLU A 131 9.28 7.94 -9.96
N GLU A 132 8.41 7.31 -9.17
CA GLU A 132 8.75 6.31 -8.13
C GLU A 132 9.75 6.83 -7.07
N LYS A 133 9.82 8.16 -6.89
CA LYS A 133 10.75 8.80 -5.95
C LYS A 133 10.25 8.70 -4.52
N GLY A 134 11.12 8.24 -3.62
CA GLY A 134 10.85 8.15 -2.19
C GLY A 134 10.51 6.72 -1.74
N GLU A 135 9.57 6.61 -0.80
CA GLU A 135 9.15 5.33 -0.22
C GLU A 135 8.56 4.39 -1.28
N ALA A 136 8.75 3.08 -1.09
CA ALA A 136 8.14 2.05 -1.91
C ALA A 136 6.67 1.88 -1.51
N VAL A 137 5.86 2.87 -1.84
CA VAL A 137 4.44 2.92 -1.48
C VAL A 137 3.57 2.85 -2.73
N LEU A 138 2.48 2.09 -2.65
CA LEU A 138 1.45 2.04 -3.68
C LEU A 138 0.07 2.20 -3.06
N ARG A 139 -0.69 3.18 -3.52
CA ARG A 139 -2.09 3.33 -3.18
C ARG A 139 -2.95 2.52 -4.13
N ALA A 140 -3.72 1.59 -3.58
CA ALA A 140 -4.48 0.61 -4.36
C ALA A 140 -5.69 1.24 -5.06
N GLU A 141 -5.81 0.97 -6.36
CA GLU A 141 -7.01 1.22 -7.16
C GLU A 141 -7.85 -0.04 -7.27
N TYR A 142 -7.20 -1.18 -7.55
CA TYR A 142 -7.80 -2.50 -7.60
C TYR A 142 -7.02 -3.48 -6.72
N LEU A 143 -7.72 -4.25 -5.91
CA LEU A 143 -7.18 -5.35 -5.11
C LEU A 143 -7.72 -6.67 -5.64
N PHE A 144 -6.83 -7.62 -5.89
CA PHE A 144 -7.16 -8.99 -6.28
C PHE A 144 -6.64 -9.95 -5.19
N VAL A 145 -7.56 -10.62 -4.51
CA VAL A 145 -7.24 -11.53 -3.41
C VAL A 145 -8.33 -12.61 -3.31
N ASP A 146 -7.94 -13.86 -3.07
CA ASP A 146 -8.84 -15.01 -2.94
C ASP A 146 -9.88 -15.15 -4.07
N GLY A 147 -9.44 -14.89 -5.31
CA GLY A 147 -10.30 -14.96 -6.50
C GLY A 147 -11.33 -13.83 -6.62
N LYS A 148 -11.30 -12.84 -5.73
CA LYS A 148 -12.16 -11.66 -5.75
C LYS A 148 -11.40 -10.44 -6.26
N THR A 149 -12.13 -9.53 -6.90
CA THR A 149 -11.65 -8.22 -7.32
C THR A 149 -12.41 -7.14 -6.57
N TYR A 150 -11.70 -6.16 -6.05
CA TYR A 150 -12.27 -5.01 -5.34
C TYR A 150 -11.82 -3.71 -6.00
N ALA A 151 -12.74 -2.78 -6.25
CA ALA A 151 -12.45 -1.47 -6.82
C ALA A 151 -12.41 -0.40 -5.72
N LEU A 152 -11.20 -0.04 -5.29
CA LEU A 152 -10.97 0.69 -4.04
C LEU A 152 -11.02 2.22 -4.16
N ARG A 153 -11.29 2.76 -5.35
CA ARG A 153 -11.47 4.20 -5.58
C ARG A 153 -12.72 4.74 -4.90
N SER A 154 -13.83 4.01 -4.97
CA SER A 154 -15.14 4.44 -4.44
C SER A 154 -15.94 3.26 -3.89
N SER A 155 -17.17 3.50 -3.44
CA SER A 155 -18.07 2.45 -2.96
C SER A 155 -18.59 1.59 -4.14
N PRO A 156 -19.10 0.37 -3.88
CA PRO A 156 -19.85 -0.39 -4.87
C PRO A 156 -20.99 0.43 -5.48
N ALA A 157 -21.25 0.24 -6.77
CA ALA A 157 -22.40 0.86 -7.48
C ALA A 157 -23.73 0.17 -7.16
#